data_AF-A0A346S3E4-F1
#
_entry.id   AF-A0A346S3E4-F1
#
_cell.length_a   1.000
_cell.length_b   1.000
_cell.length_c   1.000
_cell.angle_alpha   90.00
_cell.angle_beta   90.00
_cell.angle_gamma   90.00
#
_symmetry.space_group_name_H-M   'P 1'
#
loop_
_entity.id
_entity.type
_entity.pdbx_description
1 polymer ?
#
loop_
_entity_poly.entity_id
_entity_poly.type
_entity_poly.pdbx_seq_one_letter_code
_entity_poly.pdbx_strand_id
1 'polypeptide(L)'
;MGRFGQRLGVHAANGGDGQKSGLDPRCALPARTFDVPTSGREARSLPENALLVTIDDGYRDLQDIALPMLSQVGIKPVIFPRLPVADGYPAWAPLDLLYVGRALNGADSAVPSLEWRECLLPLPLEEQLMMVRKQFGNIPEEVLSAERKRLYLSDQELRSLSTATVGTHGIEHIRWTTLDANTLDETLRRSLRWLEEIGGLPIAAYPDGACSTDVAARVAAMGFQAAFTLNSTPSSVPSAYAVRRIVMPDNPEYIAKVIKPTKENAA
;
A
#
# COMPACT_ATOMS: atom_id res chain seq x y z
N MET A 1 -4.90 2.72 -22.44
CA MET A 1 -4.07 2.18 -21.35
C MET A 1 -4.39 2.96 -20.07
N GLY A 2 -5.34 2.46 -19.27
CA GLY A 2 -5.74 3.09 -18.01
C GLY A 2 -4.71 2.80 -16.93
N ARG A 3 -4.26 3.84 -16.22
CA ARG A 3 -3.25 3.76 -15.16
C ARG A 3 -3.96 3.37 -13.85
N PHE A 4 -3.43 2.38 -13.14
CA PHE A 4 -4.05 1.68 -12.01
C PHE A 4 -4.00 2.47 -10.69
N GLY A 5 -4.93 2.13 -9.78
CA GLY A 5 -5.22 2.87 -8.55
C GLY A 5 -4.18 2.72 -7.45
N GLN A 6 -3.50 3.82 -7.14
CA GLN A 6 -2.81 3.96 -5.87
C GLN A 6 -3.81 4.11 -4.73
N ARG A 7 -3.65 3.31 -3.67
CA ARG A 7 -4.26 3.63 -2.38
C ARG A 7 -3.40 4.69 -1.69
N LEU A 8 -3.69 5.95 -2.01
CA LEU A 8 -3.08 7.09 -1.30
C LEU A 8 -3.76 7.22 0.07
N GLY A 9 -3.00 6.99 1.14
CA GLY A 9 -3.45 7.17 2.51
C GLY A 9 -2.85 8.45 3.09
N VAL A 10 -3.67 9.32 3.67
CA VAL A 10 -3.18 10.48 4.44
C VAL A 10 -3.53 10.31 5.91
N HIS A 11 -2.56 10.57 6.80
CA HIS A 11 -2.81 10.69 8.23
C HIS A 11 -2.65 12.15 8.65
N ALA A 12 -3.66 12.70 9.33
CA ALA A 12 -3.59 14.02 9.94
C ALA A 12 -3.30 13.86 11.45
N ALA A 13 -2.19 14.40 11.91
CA ALA A 13 -1.86 14.45 13.32
C ALA A 13 -2.47 15.73 13.91
N ASN A 14 -3.68 15.65 14.45
CA ASN A 14 -4.21 16.71 15.31
C ASN A 14 -3.79 16.43 16.75
N GLY A 15 -2.90 17.26 17.29
CA GLY A 15 -2.66 17.33 18.72
C GLY A 15 -3.86 18.00 19.39
N GLY A 16 -4.65 17.23 20.14
CA GLY A 16 -5.72 17.73 21.00
C GLY A 16 -7.08 17.11 20.71
N ASP A 17 -7.68 16.54 21.75
CA ASP A 17 -9.08 16.10 21.80
C ASP A 17 -10.00 17.18 21.22
N GLY A 18 -10.75 16.85 20.16
CA GLY A 18 -11.71 17.80 19.61
C GLY A 18 -12.16 17.50 18.19
N GLN A 19 -13.28 16.81 18.09
CA GLN A 19 -14.11 16.67 16.90
C GLN A 19 -14.32 18.03 16.18
N LYS A 20 -13.89 18.15 14.92
CA LYS A 20 -14.58 18.91 13.86
C LYS A 20 -13.99 18.63 12.48
N SER A 21 -14.89 18.23 11.58
CA SER A 21 -14.72 17.99 10.15
C SER A 21 -14.43 19.28 9.38
N GLY A 22 -13.39 19.26 8.55
CA GLY A 22 -13.10 20.30 7.56
C GLY A 22 -11.60 20.61 7.45
N LEU A 23 -10.83 19.73 6.82
CA LEU A 23 -9.44 20.04 6.44
C LEU A 23 -9.48 20.86 5.13
N ASP A 24 -9.05 22.12 5.16
CA ASP A 24 -8.71 22.89 3.95
C ASP A 24 -7.32 22.43 3.47
N PRO A 25 -7.21 21.71 2.35
CA PRO A 25 -5.95 21.15 1.86
C PRO A 25 -4.91 22.21 1.49
N ARG A 26 -5.28 23.50 1.43
CA ARG A 26 -4.36 24.61 1.16
C ARG A 26 -3.61 25.11 2.40
N CYS A 27 -4.03 24.68 3.59
CA CYS A 27 -3.46 25.13 4.87
C CYS A 27 -2.56 24.09 5.54
N ALA A 28 -2.35 22.93 4.93
CA ALA A 28 -1.51 21.88 5.48
C ALA A 28 -0.03 22.19 5.25
N LEU A 29 0.75 22.35 6.33
CA LEU A 29 2.20 22.42 6.25
C LEU A 29 2.76 20.99 6.05
N PRO A 30 3.62 20.75 5.05
CA PRO A 30 4.21 19.44 4.85
C PRO A 30 5.15 19.11 6.02
N ALA A 31 4.88 18.00 6.72
CA ALA A 31 5.82 17.46 7.70
C ALA A 31 7.08 16.99 6.95
N ARG A 32 8.24 17.59 7.28
CA ARG A 32 9.48 17.40 6.52
C ARG A 32 10.12 16.03 6.70
N THR A 33 9.73 15.27 7.72
CA THR A 33 10.30 13.97 8.04
C THR A 33 9.37 13.23 8.99
N PHE A 34 9.35 11.91 8.87
CA PHE A 34 8.71 11.03 9.83
C PHE A 34 9.53 11.03 11.14
N ASP A 35 9.29 11.99 12.02
CA ASP A 35 9.72 11.90 13.43
C ASP A 35 8.67 11.06 14.17
N VAL A 36 8.70 9.73 13.97
CA VAL A 36 8.08 8.82 14.95
C VAL A 36 8.93 8.95 16.21
N PRO A 37 8.35 9.20 17.40
CA PRO A 37 9.10 9.15 18.64
C PRO A 37 9.66 7.73 18.80
N THR A 38 10.93 7.55 18.42
CA THR A 38 11.71 6.38 18.81
C THR A 38 12.06 6.53 20.28
N SER A 39 12.08 5.42 21.01
CA SER A 39 12.50 5.41 22.41
C SER A 39 13.89 6.07 22.54
N GLY A 40 13.93 7.25 23.17
CA GLY A 40 15.17 7.95 23.52
C GLY A 40 15.47 9.27 22.78
N ARG A 41 14.66 9.71 21.80
CA ARG A 41 14.70 11.11 21.31
C ARG A 41 13.57 11.90 21.93
N GLU A 42 13.84 13.12 22.40
CA GLU A 42 12.78 14.05 22.83
C GLU A 42 11.75 14.18 21.70
N ALA A 43 10.49 13.88 22.01
CA ALA A 43 9.39 14.02 21.08
C ALA A 43 9.26 15.49 20.69
N ARG A 44 9.74 15.86 19.49
CA ARG A 44 9.41 17.16 18.92
C ARG A 44 7.90 17.17 18.68
N SER A 45 7.23 18.19 19.21
CA SER A 45 5.82 18.42 18.90
C SER A 45 5.68 18.63 17.39
N LEU A 46 4.82 17.83 16.76
CA LEU A 46 4.44 18.05 15.36
C LEU A 46 3.72 19.40 15.24
N PRO A 47 3.89 20.13 14.11
CA PRO A 47 3.12 21.34 13.88
C PRO A 47 1.62 21.02 13.82
N GLU A 48 0.79 21.99 14.19
CA GLU A 48 -0.66 21.87 14.01
C GLU A 48 -0.98 21.56 12.54
N ASN A 49 -1.95 20.67 12.32
CA ASN A 49 -2.37 20.19 10.99
C ASN A 49 -1.26 19.47 10.20
N ALA A 50 -0.30 18.84 10.88
CA ALA A 50 0.69 18.00 10.22
C ALA A 50 0.02 16.85 9.47
N LEU A 51 0.42 16.67 8.20
CA LEU A 51 0.00 15.55 7.37
C LEU A 51 1.18 14.62 7.07
N LEU A 52 0.91 13.32 7.16
CA LEU A 52 1.75 12.27 6.61
C LEU A 52 1.12 11.72 5.33
N VAL A 53 1.90 11.69 4.26
CA VAL A 53 1.52 11.04 3.00
C VAL A 53 2.07 9.60 2.99
N THR A 54 1.17 8.64 2.79
CA THR A 54 1.50 7.22 2.67
C THR A 54 1.01 6.64 1.35
N ILE A 55 1.80 5.75 0.72
CA ILE A 55 1.42 5.07 -0.52
C ILE A 55 1.71 3.58 -0.38
N ASP A 56 0.71 2.74 -0.66
CA ASP A 56 0.81 1.28 -0.50
C ASP A 56 1.18 0.57 -1.82
N ASP A 57 1.38 -0.74 -1.73
CA ASP A 57 1.56 -1.75 -2.79
C ASP A 57 2.86 -1.69 -3.61
N GLY A 58 3.41 -0.51 -3.86
CA GLY A 58 4.64 -0.36 -4.64
C GLY A 58 4.44 -0.49 -6.16
N TYR A 59 3.30 -0.01 -6.67
CA TYR A 59 3.05 0.10 -8.11
C TYR A 59 4.06 1.02 -8.81
N ARG A 60 4.27 0.79 -10.10
CA ARG A 60 5.22 1.56 -10.94
C ARG A 60 4.88 3.05 -11.03
N ASP A 61 3.60 3.40 -10.95
CA ASP A 61 3.17 4.81 -10.95
C ASP A 61 3.61 5.59 -9.70
N LEU A 62 4.07 4.90 -8.64
CA LEU A 62 4.77 5.52 -7.53
C LEU A 62 5.98 6.30 -8.03
N GLN A 63 6.83 5.65 -8.84
CA GLN A 63 8.04 6.25 -9.40
C GLN A 63 7.72 7.19 -10.57
N ASP A 64 6.80 6.79 -11.45
CA ASP A 64 6.55 7.52 -12.69
C ASP A 64 5.72 8.81 -12.48
N ILE A 65 4.95 8.89 -11.40
CA ILE A 65 3.99 9.98 -11.17
C ILE A 65 4.11 10.55 -9.76
N ALA A 66 3.88 9.72 -8.74
CA ALA A 66 3.67 10.23 -7.38
C ALA A 66 4.93 10.86 -6.77
N LEU A 67 6.08 10.17 -6.82
CA LEU A 67 7.34 10.66 -6.26
C LEU A 67 7.84 11.95 -6.93
N PRO A 68 7.81 12.09 -8.27
CA PRO A 68 8.11 13.36 -8.92
C PRO A 68 7.22 14.51 -8.46
N MET A 69 5.89 14.29 -8.38
CA MET A 69 4.94 15.33 -7.96
C MET A 69 5.14 15.74 -6.49
N LEU A 70 5.34 14.78 -5.60
CA LEU A 70 5.58 15.04 -4.17
C LEU A 70 6.91 15.77 -3.96
N SER A 71 7.93 15.42 -4.74
CA SER A 71 9.23 16.09 -4.69
C SER A 71 9.15 17.58 -5.10
N GLN A 72 8.32 17.92 -6.11
CA GLN A 72 8.11 19.31 -6.54
C GLN A 72 7.55 20.21 -5.43
N VAL A 73 6.78 19.64 -4.50
CA VAL A 73 6.20 20.36 -3.35
C VAL A 73 6.94 20.09 -2.04
N GLY A 74 8.09 19.42 -2.08
CA GLY A 74 8.95 19.17 -0.93
C GLY A 74 8.39 18.16 0.09
N ILE A 75 7.53 17.24 -0.35
CA ILE A 75 6.96 16.17 0.49
C ILE A 75 7.77 14.88 0.29
N LYS A 76 8.28 14.31 1.39
CA LYS A 76 8.87 12.97 1.42
C LYS A 76 7.84 11.97 1.97
N PRO A 77 7.22 11.12 1.14
CA PRO A 77 6.22 10.16 1.60
C PRO A 77 6.83 8.98 2.35
N VAL A 78 5.98 8.26 3.08
CA VAL A 78 6.23 6.88 3.48
C VAL A 78 5.59 5.94 2.45
N ILE A 79 6.33 4.94 2.00
CA ILE A 79 5.80 3.95 1.07
C ILE A 79 5.77 2.58 1.74
N PHE A 80 4.71 1.81 1.50
CA PHE A 80 4.54 0.45 1.97
C PHE A 80 4.43 -0.47 0.76
N PRO A 81 5.54 -0.83 0.09
CA PRO A 81 5.55 -1.82 -0.96
C PRO A 81 5.36 -3.23 -0.41
N ARG A 82 4.96 -4.13 -1.29
CA ARG A 82 4.99 -5.57 -1.05
C ARG A 82 6.39 -6.10 -1.32
N LEU A 83 6.83 -7.08 -0.52
CA LEU A 83 8.17 -7.64 -0.68
C LEU A 83 8.30 -8.37 -2.03
N PRO A 84 9.41 -8.16 -2.75
CA PRO A 84 9.74 -8.94 -3.93
C PRO A 84 9.92 -10.44 -3.62
N VAL A 85 9.55 -11.30 -4.57
CA VAL A 85 9.84 -12.73 -4.54
C VAL A 85 11.10 -13.06 -5.36
N ALA A 86 11.38 -14.33 -5.60
CA ALA A 86 12.66 -14.82 -6.16
C ALA A 86 13.07 -14.15 -7.50
N ASP A 87 12.11 -13.67 -8.30
CA ASP A 87 12.39 -13.02 -9.58
C ASP A 87 12.51 -11.49 -9.50
N GLY A 88 12.54 -10.93 -8.28
CA GLY A 88 12.77 -9.51 -8.03
C GLY A 88 11.52 -8.63 -8.14
N TYR A 89 10.33 -9.22 -8.27
CA TYR A 89 9.04 -8.51 -8.27
C TYR A 89 8.11 -9.12 -7.24
N PRO A 90 7.18 -8.36 -6.63
CA PRO A 90 6.22 -8.93 -5.69
C PRO A 90 5.29 -9.93 -6.38
N ALA A 91 4.73 -10.89 -5.65
CA ALA A 91 3.70 -11.80 -6.17
C ALA A 91 2.45 -11.02 -6.62
N TRP A 92 1.54 -11.64 -7.37
CA TRP A 92 0.24 -11.00 -7.63
C TRP A 92 -0.54 -10.83 -6.32
N ALA A 93 -1.08 -9.64 -6.06
CA ALA A 93 -2.26 -9.59 -5.21
C ALA A 93 -3.46 -10.02 -6.06
N PRO A 94 -4.40 -10.80 -5.51
CA PRO A 94 -5.56 -11.28 -6.24
C PRO A 94 -6.38 -10.17 -6.90
N LEU A 95 -6.53 -9.03 -6.23
CA LEU A 95 -7.26 -7.87 -6.75
C LEU A 95 -6.55 -7.22 -7.94
N ASP A 96 -5.22 -7.19 -7.95
CA ASP A 96 -4.45 -6.53 -9.01
C ASP A 96 -4.48 -7.38 -10.28
N LEU A 97 -4.40 -8.70 -10.08
CA LEU A 97 -4.59 -9.67 -11.14
C LEU A 97 -6.01 -9.59 -11.73
N LEU A 98 -7.01 -9.28 -10.91
CA LEU A 98 -8.38 -9.07 -11.38
C LEU A 98 -8.49 -7.89 -12.34
N TYR A 99 -7.87 -6.76 -11.96
CA TYR A 99 -7.83 -5.56 -12.77
C TYR A 99 -7.07 -5.76 -14.09
N VAL A 100 -5.92 -6.43 -14.04
CA VAL A 100 -5.12 -6.75 -15.23
C VAL A 100 -5.85 -7.75 -16.13
N GLY A 101 -6.47 -8.77 -15.54
CA GLY A 101 -7.27 -9.74 -16.29
C GLY A 101 -8.42 -9.09 -17.05
N ARG A 102 -9.13 -8.17 -16.42
CA ARG A 102 -10.16 -7.33 -17.07
C ARG A 102 -9.58 -6.50 -18.21
N ALA A 103 -8.45 -5.83 -17.99
CA ALA A 103 -7.82 -5.01 -19.01
C ALA A 103 -7.40 -5.81 -20.25
N LEU A 104 -6.90 -7.04 -20.06
CA LEU A 104 -6.49 -7.94 -21.15
C LEU A 104 -7.68 -8.53 -21.92
N ASN A 105 -8.84 -8.70 -21.27
CA ASN A 105 -10.02 -9.35 -21.87
C ASN A 105 -11.10 -8.36 -22.36
N GLY A 106 -10.88 -7.05 -22.18
CA GLY A 106 -11.80 -6.00 -22.59
C GLY A 106 -12.56 -5.37 -21.41
N ALA A 107 -12.75 -4.05 -21.49
CA ALA A 107 -13.29 -3.21 -20.41
C ALA A 107 -14.72 -3.60 -19.98
N ASP A 108 -15.49 -4.26 -20.85
CA ASP A 108 -16.86 -4.68 -20.57
C ASP A 108 -16.94 -5.97 -19.73
N SER A 109 -15.81 -6.64 -19.46
CA SER A 109 -15.80 -7.76 -18.52
C SER A 109 -16.13 -7.28 -17.10
N ALA A 110 -17.10 -7.94 -16.46
CA ALA A 110 -17.61 -7.55 -15.17
C ALA A 110 -16.50 -7.61 -14.10
N VAL A 111 -16.40 -6.58 -13.27
CA VAL A 111 -15.62 -6.64 -12.03
C VAL A 111 -16.43 -7.45 -11.02
N PRO A 112 -15.89 -8.55 -10.47
CA PRO A 112 -16.52 -9.28 -9.38
C PRO A 112 -16.97 -8.40 -8.22
N SER A 113 -18.05 -8.82 -7.56
CA SER A 113 -18.64 -8.09 -6.44
C SER A 113 -17.70 -8.05 -5.22
N LEU A 114 -17.96 -7.12 -4.30
CA LEU A 114 -17.29 -7.09 -2.99
C LEU A 114 -17.49 -8.40 -2.23
N GLU A 115 -18.66 -9.02 -2.34
CA GLU A 115 -18.95 -10.33 -1.72
C GLU A 115 -18.05 -11.42 -2.29
N TRP A 116 -17.88 -11.46 -3.62
CA TRP A 116 -16.97 -12.42 -4.25
C TRP A 116 -15.53 -12.22 -3.77
N ARG A 117 -15.09 -10.95 -3.64
CA ARG A 117 -13.78 -10.63 -3.08
C ARG A 117 -13.63 -11.16 -1.66
N GLU A 118 -14.59 -10.90 -0.77
CA GLU A 118 -14.50 -11.37 0.62
C GLU A 118 -14.47 -12.91 0.71
N CYS A 119 -15.11 -13.62 -0.21
CA CYS A 119 -15.02 -15.08 -0.32
C CYS A 119 -13.62 -15.59 -0.71
N LEU A 120 -12.80 -14.79 -1.40
CA LEU A 120 -11.43 -15.18 -1.77
C LEU A 120 -10.44 -15.04 -0.62
N LEU A 121 -10.61 -13.99 0.20
CA LEU A 121 -9.62 -13.61 1.21
C LEU A 121 -9.25 -14.68 2.25
N PRO A 122 -10.13 -15.62 2.65
CA PRO A 122 -9.74 -16.71 3.53
C PRO A 122 -9.00 -17.87 2.82
N LEU A 123 -9.00 -17.91 1.48
CA LEU A 123 -8.36 -19.00 0.72
C LEU A 123 -6.83 -18.81 0.67
N PRO A 124 -6.04 -19.89 0.52
CA PRO A 124 -4.62 -19.79 0.21
C PRO A 124 -4.36 -18.93 -1.04
N LEU A 125 -3.26 -18.17 -1.07
CA LEU A 125 -2.96 -17.25 -2.17
C LEU A 125 -3.01 -17.93 -3.54
N GLU A 126 -2.44 -19.13 -3.66
CA GLU A 126 -2.42 -19.88 -4.92
C GLU A 126 -3.84 -20.18 -5.44
N GLU A 127 -4.76 -20.51 -4.54
CA GLU A 127 -6.18 -20.70 -4.89
C GLU A 127 -6.84 -19.38 -5.30
N GLN A 128 -6.55 -18.28 -4.59
CA GLN A 128 -7.05 -16.95 -4.97
C GLN A 128 -6.59 -16.58 -6.39
N LEU A 129 -5.31 -16.76 -6.70
CA LEU A 129 -4.75 -16.47 -8.03
C LEU A 129 -5.36 -17.38 -9.09
N MET A 130 -5.49 -18.68 -8.83
CA MET A 130 -6.13 -19.63 -9.75
C MET A 130 -7.57 -19.24 -10.08
N MET A 131 -8.38 -18.88 -9.07
CA MET A 131 -9.77 -18.47 -9.25
C MET A 131 -9.88 -17.20 -10.10
N VAL A 132 -9.04 -16.19 -9.82
CA VAL A 132 -9.00 -14.95 -10.61
C VAL A 132 -8.59 -15.24 -12.06
N ARG A 133 -7.59 -16.11 -12.30
CA ARG A 133 -7.17 -16.47 -13.67
C ARG A 133 -8.27 -17.18 -14.46
N LYS A 134 -8.98 -18.10 -13.79
CA LYS A 134 -10.08 -18.86 -14.40
C LYS A 134 -11.22 -17.94 -14.84
N GLN A 135 -11.48 -16.87 -14.09
CA GLN A 135 -12.49 -15.87 -14.43
C GLN A 135 -12.26 -15.22 -15.80
N PHE A 136 -11.00 -15.17 -16.26
CA PHE A 136 -10.61 -14.54 -17.52
C PHE A 136 -10.07 -15.54 -18.55
N GLY A 137 -10.60 -16.76 -18.56
CA GLY A 137 -10.27 -17.74 -19.59
C GLY A 137 -8.85 -18.31 -19.52
N ASN A 138 -8.27 -18.39 -18.31
CA ASN A 138 -6.94 -18.97 -18.06
C ASN A 138 -5.80 -18.25 -18.79
N ILE A 139 -5.61 -16.96 -18.50
CA ILE A 139 -4.53 -16.15 -19.06
C ILE A 139 -3.16 -16.86 -18.88
N PRO A 140 -2.33 -16.96 -19.94
CA PRO A 140 -1.01 -17.60 -19.87
C PRO A 140 -0.10 -16.93 -18.82
N GLU A 141 0.75 -17.75 -18.17
CA GLU A 141 1.64 -17.27 -17.11
C GLU A 141 2.66 -16.25 -17.62
N GLU A 142 3.11 -16.40 -18.86
CA GLU A 142 4.10 -15.52 -19.49
C GLU A 142 3.55 -14.11 -19.66
N VAL A 143 2.26 -14.00 -20.03
CA VAL A 143 1.55 -12.71 -20.14
C VAL A 143 1.42 -12.07 -18.76
N LEU A 144 0.98 -12.84 -17.76
CA LEU A 144 0.84 -12.34 -16.39
C LEU A 144 2.19 -11.92 -15.79
N SER A 145 3.25 -12.68 -16.04
CA SER A 145 4.60 -12.34 -15.58
C SER A 145 5.09 -11.03 -16.22
N ALA A 146 4.87 -10.84 -17.53
CA ALA A 146 5.22 -9.59 -18.22
C ALA A 146 4.43 -8.39 -17.65
N GLU A 147 3.12 -8.53 -17.43
CA GLU A 147 2.29 -7.47 -16.86
C GLU A 147 2.67 -7.15 -15.41
N ARG A 148 3.00 -8.16 -14.59
CA ARG A 148 3.48 -7.97 -13.22
C ARG A 148 4.72 -7.08 -13.18
N LYS A 149 5.67 -7.30 -14.07
CA LYS A 149 6.92 -6.49 -14.16
C LYS A 149 6.66 -5.05 -14.61
N ARG A 150 5.61 -4.83 -15.41
CA ARG A 150 5.16 -3.49 -15.77
C ARG A 150 4.43 -2.81 -14.63
N LEU A 151 3.64 -3.56 -13.87
CA LEU A 151 2.76 -3.02 -12.84
C LEU A 151 3.49 -2.60 -11.56
N TYR A 152 4.54 -3.32 -11.16
CA TYR A 152 5.27 -3.07 -9.92
C TYR A 152 6.68 -2.53 -10.15
N LEU A 153 7.18 -1.85 -9.12
CA LEU A 153 8.61 -1.65 -8.96
C LEU A 153 9.30 -2.98 -8.60
N SER A 154 10.51 -3.16 -9.13
CA SER A 154 11.40 -4.25 -8.79
C SER A 154 12.12 -4.03 -7.46
N ASP A 155 12.70 -5.08 -6.89
CA ASP A 155 13.55 -5.00 -5.69
C ASP A 155 14.70 -3.99 -5.86
N GLN A 156 15.31 -3.96 -7.05
CA GLN A 156 16.39 -3.03 -7.35
C GLN A 156 15.90 -1.57 -7.37
N GLU A 157 14.74 -1.32 -7.98
CA GLU A 157 14.12 0.01 -7.98
C GLU A 157 13.80 0.44 -6.54
N LEU A 158 13.17 -0.41 -5.74
CA LEU A 158 12.86 -0.14 -4.32
C LEU A 158 14.10 0.16 -3.48
N ARG A 159 15.19 -0.61 -3.65
CA ARG A 159 16.49 -0.39 -2.97
C ARG A 159 17.14 0.93 -3.34
N SER A 160 16.86 1.46 -4.53
CA SER A 160 17.43 2.72 -5.02
C SER A 160 16.62 3.97 -4.64
N LEU A 161 15.44 3.81 -4.00
CA LEU A 161 14.56 4.93 -3.65
C LEU A 161 15.15 5.77 -2.50
N SER A 162 15.51 7.01 -2.80
CA SER A 162 15.98 8.00 -1.81
C SER A 162 14.93 9.06 -1.45
N THR A 163 13.91 9.22 -2.30
CA THR A 163 12.85 10.23 -2.21
C THR A 163 11.70 9.83 -1.30
N ALA A 164 11.74 8.65 -0.69
CA ALA A 164 10.72 8.13 0.21
C ALA A 164 11.35 7.46 1.44
N THR A 165 10.53 7.24 2.46
CA THR A 165 10.84 6.32 3.57
C THR A 165 10.13 5.00 3.30
N VAL A 166 10.80 3.87 3.43
CA VAL A 166 10.22 2.56 3.09
C VAL A 166 9.81 1.80 4.35
N GLY A 167 8.54 1.40 4.41
CA GLY A 167 8.00 0.39 5.33
C GLY A 167 7.59 -0.87 4.57
N THR A 168 6.78 -1.72 5.18
CA THR A 168 6.29 -2.97 4.54
C THR A 168 4.77 -3.00 4.42
N HIS A 169 4.28 -3.63 3.35
CA HIS A 169 2.89 -4.04 3.20
C HIS A 169 2.75 -5.58 3.14
N GLY A 170 3.64 -6.27 3.83
CA GLY A 170 3.77 -7.72 3.77
C GLY A 170 4.38 -8.21 2.47
N ILE A 171 4.25 -9.50 2.21
CA ILE A 171 4.88 -10.17 1.05
C ILE A 171 3.88 -10.32 -0.09
N GLU A 172 2.72 -10.89 0.22
CA GLU A 172 1.76 -11.35 -0.79
C GLU A 172 0.44 -10.58 -0.78
N HIS A 173 0.35 -9.48 0.01
CA HIS A 173 -0.90 -8.76 0.28
C HIS A 173 -1.99 -9.66 0.92
N ILE A 174 -1.62 -10.69 1.68
CA ILE A 174 -2.60 -11.48 2.43
C ILE A 174 -3.03 -10.68 3.67
N ARG A 175 -4.33 -10.65 3.93
CA ARG A 175 -4.91 -10.03 5.12
C ARG A 175 -4.35 -10.69 6.37
N TRP A 176 -3.54 -9.99 7.17
CA TRP A 176 -2.86 -10.61 8.32
C TRP A 176 -3.80 -11.19 9.37
N THR A 177 -5.04 -10.72 9.46
CA THR A 177 -6.06 -11.29 10.35
C THR A 177 -6.61 -12.64 9.88
N THR A 178 -6.28 -13.10 8.66
CA THR A 178 -6.65 -14.42 8.14
C THR A 178 -5.50 -15.42 8.20
N LEU A 179 -4.29 -14.97 8.55
CA LEU A 179 -3.12 -15.84 8.68
C LEU A 179 -3.13 -16.57 10.02
N ASP A 180 -2.64 -17.81 10.03
CA ASP A 180 -2.26 -18.47 11.27
C ASP A 180 -1.01 -17.80 11.88
N ALA A 181 -0.77 -18.10 13.16
CA ALA A 181 0.31 -17.51 13.93
C ALA A 181 1.70 -17.70 13.31
N ASN A 182 2.00 -18.91 12.82
CA ASN A 182 3.33 -19.21 12.30
C ASN A 182 3.57 -18.49 10.97
N THR A 183 2.56 -18.49 10.09
CA THR A 183 2.64 -17.79 8.81
C THR A 183 2.74 -16.27 8.99
N LEU A 184 2.03 -15.70 9.95
CA LEU A 184 2.16 -14.28 10.30
C LEU A 184 3.55 -13.96 10.85
N ASP A 185 4.05 -14.75 11.81
CA ASP A 185 5.37 -14.52 12.40
C ASP A 185 6.49 -14.61 11.34
N GLU A 186 6.39 -15.58 10.43
CA GLU A 186 7.30 -15.71 9.29
C GLU A 186 7.23 -14.49 8.36
N THR A 187 6.02 -14.04 8.05
CA THR A 187 5.77 -12.84 7.22
C THR A 187 6.45 -11.62 7.83
N LEU A 188 6.20 -11.37 9.12
CA LEU A 188 6.76 -10.23 9.85
C LEU A 188 8.29 -10.29 9.93
N ARG A 189 8.85 -11.48 10.21
CA ARG A 189 10.29 -11.69 10.29
C ARG A 189 10.98 -11.45 8.94
N ARG A 190 10.39 -11.93 7.84
CA ARG A 190 10.90 -11.68 6.48
C ARG A 190 10.79 -10.20 6.10
N SER A 191 9.69 -9.54 6.46
CA SER A 191 9.52 -8.10 6.27
C SER A 191 10.61 -7.30 6.99
N LEU A 192 10.89 -7.57 8.26
CA LEU A 192 11.94 -6.86 9.00
C LEU A 192 13.33 -7.06 8.39
N ARG A 193 13.68 -8.29 8.01
CA ARG A 193 14.96 -8.58 7.34
C ARG A 193 15.10 -7.77 6.05
N TRP A 194 14.07 -7.78 5.21
CA TRP A 194 14.11 -7.01 3.96
C TRP A 194 14.21 -5.50 4.22
N LEU A 195 13.48 -4.97 5.20
CA LEU A 195 13.58 -3.56 5.59
C LEU A 195 14.99 -3.20 6.04
N GLU A 196 15.64 -4.04 6.83
CA GLU A 196 17.04 -3.86 7.23
C GLU A 196 17.98 -3.82 6.01
N GLU A 197 17.80 -4.76 5.07
CA GLU A 197 18.63 -4.84 3.85
C GLU A 197 18.47 -3.63 2.92
N ILE A 198 17.31 -3.00 2.86
CA ILE A 198 17.07 -1.82 2.00
C ILE A 198 17.27 -0.48 2.72
N GLY A 199 17.56 -0.48 4.02
CA GLY A 199 17.61 0.74 4.83
C GLY A 199 16.24 1.38 5.10
N GLY A 200 15.19 0.56 5.13
CA GLY A 200 13.83 0.96 5.50
C GLY A 200 13.64 1.12 7.01
N LEU A 201 12.44 1.52 7.41
CA LEU A 201 12.02 1.58 8.81
C LEU A 201 11.14 0.38 9.15
N PRO A 202 11.23 -0.17 10.38
CA PRO A 202 10.38 -1.27 10.85
C PRO A 202 8.96 -0.76 11.14
N ILE A 203 8.26 -0.29 10.12
CA ILE A 203 6.87 0.19 10.14
C ILE A 203 6.07 -0.55 9.07
N ALA A 204 4.78 -0.78 9.34
CA ALA A 204 3.93 -1.59 8.47
C ALA A 204 2.61 -0.89 8.12
N ALA A 205 2.10 -1.08 6.91
CA ALA A 205 0.68 -0.90 6.63
C ALA A 205 0.01 -2.27 6.62
N TYR A 206 -1.10 -2.44 7.35
CA TYR A 206 -1.86 -3.69 7.34
C TYR A 206 -2.51 -3.88 5.96
N PRO A 207 -2.31 -5.03 5.29
CA PRO A 207 -3.05 -5.35 4.05
C PRO A 207 -4.55 -5.24 4.28
N ASP A 208 -5.23 -4.54 3.36
CA ASP A 208 -6.65 -4.15 3.47
C ASP A 208 -7.04 -3.36 4.73
N GLY A 209 -6.05 -2.78 5.43
CA GLY A 209 -6.24 -2.07 6.68
C GLY A 209 -6.73 -2.96 7.83
N ALA A 210 -6.74 -4.27 7.68
CA ALA A 210 -7.29 -5.19 8.67
C ALA A 210 -6.34 -5.34 9.86
N CYS A 211 -6.78 -4.86 11.03
CA CYS A 211 -6.04 -4.92 12.28
C CYS A 211 -6.93 -5.56 13.36
N SER A 212 -6.37 -6.52 14.09
CA SER A 212 -6.95 -7.11 15.29
C SER A 212 -5.99 -6.95 16.47
N THR A 213 -6.48 -7.15 17.69
CA THR A 213 -5.63 -7.10 18.91
C THR A 213 -4.45 -8.07 18.82
N ASP A 214 -4.68 -9.30 18.36
CA ASP A 214 -3.63 -10.32 18.26
C ASP A 214 -2.59 -9.99 17.18
N VAL A 215 -3.04 -9.51 16.03
CA VAL A 215 -2.13 -9.08 14.95
C VAL A 215 -1.28 -7.90 15.41
N ALA A 216 -1.88 -6.89 16.05
CA ALA A 216 -1.15 -5.74 16.57
C ALA A 216 -0.14 -6.14 17.66
N ALA A 217 -0.52 -7.04 18.57
CA ALA A 217 0.38 -7.56 19.60
C ALA A 217 1.60 -8.28 18.99
N ARG A 218 1.39 -9.09 17.94
CA ARG A 218 2.50 -9.76 17.23
C ARG A 218 3.40 -8.80 16.49
N VAL A 219 2.84 -7.81 15.81
CA VAL A 219 3.61 -6.74 15.16
C VAL A 219 4.49 -5.99 16.17
N ALA A 220 3.92 -5.65 17.33
CA ALA A 220 4.67 -5.02 18.42
C ALA A 220 5.78 -5.95 18.96
N ALA A 221 5.45 -7.22 19.25
CA ALA A 221 6.40 -8.19 19.79
C ALA A 221 7.56 -8.51 18.84
N MET A 222 7.33 -8.45 17.52
CA MET A 222 8.38 -8.66 16.51
C MET A 222 9.34 -7.47 16.40
N GLY A 223 9.00 -6.31 16.97
CA GLY A 223 9.87 -5.12 17.01
C GLY A 223 9.53 -4.04 15.98
N PHE A 224 8.32 -4.05 15.40
CA PHE A 224 7.86 -2.91 14.61
C PHE A 224 7.66 -1.68 15.51
N GLN A 225 7.96 -0.50 14.97
CA GLN A 225 7.84 0.79 15.65
C GLN A 225 6.42 1.37 15.52
N ALA A 226 5.75 1.12 14.40
CA ALA A 226 4.40 1.58 14.15
C ALA A 226 3.70 0.73 13.09
N ALA A 227 2.37 0.73 13.12
CA ALA A 227 1.55 0.11 12.09
C ALA A 227 0.30 0.92 11.73
N PHE A 228 -0.04 0.91 10.45
CA PHE A 228 -1.07 1.75 9.86
C PHE A 228 -2.28 0.95 9.42
N THR A 229 -3.47 1.45 9.75
CA THR A 229 -4.76 0.82 9.46
C THR A 229 -5.69 1.78 8.70
N LEU A 230 -6.70 1.24 8.04
CA LEU A 230 -7.81 2.00 7.44
C LEU A 230 -9.09 1.91 8.29
N ASN A 231 -9.13 0.92 9.19
CA ASN A 231 -10.33 0.55 9.91
C ASN A 231 -10.28 1.10 11.34
N SER A 232 -11.43 1.14 12.00
CA SER A 232 -11.48 1.31 13.45
C SER A 232 -10.84 0.10 14.13
N THR A 233 -9.98 0.34 15.11
CA THR A 233 -9.34 -0.70 15.91
C THR A 233 -9.95 -0.77 17.32
N PRO A 234 -9.87 -1.94 17.98
CA PRO A 234 -10.21 -2.03 19.40
C PRO A 234 -9.37 -1.06 20.24
N SER A 235 -9.96 -0.44 21.25
CA SER A 235 -9.26 0.51 22.15
C SER A 235 -8.10 -0.13 22.92
N SER A 236 -8.02 -1.46 22.98
CA SER A 236 -6.90 -2.20 23.57
C SER A 236 -5.63 -2.16 22.73
N VAL A 237 -5.71 -1.81 21.45
CA VAL A 237 -4.53 -1.71 20.58
C VAL A 237 -3.80 -0.39 20.84
N PRO A 238 -2.50 -0.40 21.17
CA PRO A 238 -1.75 0.85 21.35
C PRO A 238 -1.77 1.70 20.09
N SER A 239 -1.89 3.02 20.23
CA SER A 239 -2.06 3.96 19.11
C SER A 239 -0.94 3.87 18.06
N ALA A 240 0.29 3.55 18.46
CA ALA A 240 1.42 3.33 17.57
C ALA A 240 1.17 2.20 16.55
N TYR A 241 0.39 1.18 16.91
CA TYR A 241 0.04 0.04 16.05
C TYR A 241 -1.37 0.16 15.45
N ALA A 242 -1.98 1.32 15.58
CA ALA A 242 -3.32 1.63 15.08
C ALA A 242 -3.36 3.01 14.43
N VAL A 243 -2.30 3.41 13.73
CA VAL A 243 -2.22 4.71 13.06
C VAL A 243 -3.27 4.75 11.94
N ARG A 244 -4.37 5.47 12.19
CA ARG A 244 -5.51 5.51 11.29
C ARG A 244 -5.24 6.39 10.08
N ARG A 245 -5.49 5.89 8.88
CA ARG A 245 -5.34 6.65 7.63
C ARG A 245 -6.68 6.94 6.99
N ILE A 246 -6.73 8.03 6.24
CA ILE A 246 -7.83 8.38 5.34
C ILE A 246 -7.41 7.94 3.94
N VAL A 247 -8.17 7.02 3.33
CA VAL A 247 -7.98 6.66 1.92
C VAL A 247 -8.50 7.80 1.06
N MET A 248 -7.67 8.28 0.15
CA MET A 248 -8.13 9.21 -0.86
C MET A 248 -8.98 8.43 -1.86
N PRO A 249 -10.26 8.82 -2.05
CA PRO A 249 -11.11 8.14 -3.01
C PRO A 249 -10.53 8.31 -4.41
N ASP A 250 -10.66 7.27 -5.23
CA ASP A 250 -10.41 7.38 -6.66
C ASP A 250 -11.30 8.51 -7.21
N ASN A 251 -10.69 9.55 -7.76
CA ASN A 251 -11.45 10.59 -8.44
C ASN A 251 -11.65 10.18 -9.91
N PRO A 252 -12.88 9.82 -10.34
CA PRO A 252 -13.12 9.46 -11.73
C PRO A 252 -12.78 10.58 -12.73
N GLU A 253 -12.76 11.85 -12.31
CA GLU A 253 -12.28 12.95 -13.15
C GLU A 253 -10.75 13.02 -13.29
N TYR A 254 -9.98 12.48 -12.34
CA TYR A 254 -8.51 12.42 -12.43
C TYR A 254 -8.08 11.47 -13.53
N ILE A 255 -8.77 10.32 -13.66
CA ILE A 255 -8.62 9.39 -14.78
C ILE A 255 -8.93 10.09 -16.12
N ALA A 256 -10.00 10.88 -16.20
CA ALA A 256 -10.37 11.59 -17.43
C ALA A 256 -9.43 12.74 -17.83
N LYS A 257 -8.78 13.41 -16.87
CA LYS A 257 -7.86 14.55 -17.12
C LYS A 257 -6.44 14.12 -17.47
N VAL A 258 -5.98 12.96 -16.99
CA VAL A 258 -4.63 12.41 -17.25
C VAL A 258 -4.62 11.45 -18.46
N ILE A 259 -5.76 10.84 -18.81
CA ILE A 259 -5.89 10.01 -20.01
C ILE A 259 -6.30 10.87 -21.21
N LYS A 260 -5.34 11.28 -22.04
CA LYS A 260 -5.59 11.64 -23.44
C LYS A 260 -4.87 10.63 -24.34
N PRO A 261 -5.56 9.96 -25.29
CA PRO A 261 -4.86 9.18 -26.31
C PRO A 261 -3.98 10.13 -27.14
N THR A 262 -2.74 9.71 -27.43
CA THR A 262 -1.97 10.32 -28.50
C THR A 262 -2.75 10.10 -29.80
N LYS A 263 -3.30 11.19 -30.37
CA LYS A 263 -3.61 11.22 -31.79
C LYS A 263 -2.29 11.36 -32.54
N GLU A 264 -1.52 10.28 -32.63
CA GLU A 264 -0.38 10.19 -33.53
C GLU A 264 -0.26 8.76 -34.03
N ASN A 265 -1.07 8.46 -35.05
CA ASN A 265 -0.68 7.76 -36.27
C ASN A 265 -1.95 7.49 -37.10
N ALA A 266 -2.42 8.55 -37.76
CA ALA A 266 -3.27 8.45 -38.95
C ALA A 266 -2.94 9.67 -39.81
N ALA A 267 -1.80 9.58 -40.51
CA ALA A 267 -1.60 10.21 -41.79
C ALA A 267 -1.78 9.13 -42.86
#